data_AF-A0A951UWZ3-F1
#
_entry.id   AF-A0A951UWZ3-F1
#
_cell.length_a   1.000
_cell.length_b   1.000
_cell.length_c   1.000
_cell.angle_alpha   90.00
_cell.angle_beta   90.00
_cell.angle_gamma   90.00
#
_symmetry.space_group_name_H-M   'P 1'
#
loop_
_entity.id
_entity.type
_entity.pdbx_description
1 polymer ?
#
loop_
_entity_poly.entity_id
_entity_poly.type
_entity_poly.pdbx_seq_one_letter_code
_entity_poly.pdbx_strand_id
1 'polypeptide(L)' 'MKLETYNILLNAYTQLEQITSQLYNAADNAVQSGDFDDASLLQTRADILYEQLENLDIVISELEE' A
#
# COMPACT_ATOMS: atom_id res chain seq x y z
N MET A 1 -15.43 -4.24 18.30
CA MET A 1 -15.46 -2.81 17.88
C MET A 1 -16.74 -2.54 17.07
N LYS A 2 -17.13 -1.29 16.75
CA LYS A 2 -18.32 -1.06 15.90
C LYS A 2 -18.04 -1.52 14.47
N LEU A 3 -19.02 -2.16 13.81
CA LEU A 3 -18.96 -2.60 12.41
C LEU A 3 -18.52 -1.47 11.46
N GLU A 4 -18.94 -0.24 11.76
CA GLU A 4 -18.54 0.97 11.03
C GLU A 4 -17.02 1.18 11.03
N THR A 5 -16.36 0.98 12.17
CA THR A 5 -14.91 1.15 12.28
C THR A 5 -14.16 0.09 11.49
N TYR A 6 -14.59 -1.18 11.55
CA TYR A 6 -14.02 -2.26 10.72
C TYR A 6 -14.14 -1.93 9.23
N ASN A 7 -15.34 -1.54 8.77
CA ASN A 7 -15.57 -1.22 7.35
C ASN A 7 -14.71 -0.05 6.86
N ILE A 8 -14.48 0.96 7.70
CA ILE A 8 -13.59 2.08 7.36
C ILE A 8 -12.14 1.63 7.25
N LEU A 9 -11.66 0.77 8.17
CA LEU A 9 -10.31 0.22 8.12
C LEU A 9 -10.10 -0.68 6.89
N LEU A 10 -11.05 -1.57 6.58
CA LEU A 10 -11.00 -2.42 5.40
C LEU A 10 -10.98 -1.61 4.10
N ASN A 11 -11.75 -0.53 4.05
CA ASN A 11 -11.74 0.38 2.92
C ASN A 11 -10.39 1.09 2.77
N ALA A 12 -9.83 1.59 3.88
CA ALA A 12 -8.50 2.23 3.89
C ALA A 12 -7.41 1.25 3.42
N TYR A 13 -7.43 0.00 3.91
CA TYR A 13 -6.55 -1.07 3.44
C TYR A 13 -6.64 -1.27 1.93
N THR A 14 -7.85 -1.41 1.39
CA THR A 14 -8.09 -1.64 -0.04
C THR A 14 -7.56 -0.49 -0.91
N GLN A 15 -7.78 0.75 -0.48
CA GLN A 15 -7.26 1.92 -1.22
C GLN A 15 -5.73 1.99 -1.16
N LEU A 16 -5.15 1.69 0.00
CA LEU A 16 -3.70 1.69 0.18
C LEU A 16 -3.03 0.60 -0.66
N GLU A 17 -3.66 -0.58 -0.78
CA GLU A 17 -3.20 -1.66 -1.65
C GLU A 17 -3.11 -1.21 -3.11
N GLN A 18 -4.18 -0.56 -3.60
CA GLN A 18 -4.23 -0.04 -4.96
C GLN A 18 -3.16 1.03 -5.22
N ILE A 19 -2.98 1.97 -4.28
CA ILE A 19 -1.96 3.01 -4.40
C ILE A 19 -0.55 2.40 -4.40
N THR A 20 -0.29 1.46 -3.48
CA THR A 20 1.00 0.78 -3.36
C THR A 20 1.33 0.01 -4.65
N SER A 21 0.37 -0.73 -5.19
CA SER A 21 0.51 -1.43 -6.47
C SER A 21 0.77 -0.47 -7.64
N GLN A 22 0.08 0.68 -7.69
CA GLN A 22 0.33 1.70 -8.71
C GLN A 22 1.75 2.24 -8.65
N LEU A 23 2.29 2.48 -7.46
CA LEU A 23 3.66 2.97 -7.29
C LEU A 23 4.71 1.94 -7.71
N TYR A 24 4.54 0.66 -7.36
CA TYR A 24 5.44 -0.39 -7.84
C TYR A 24 5.41 -0.53 -9.36
N ASN A 25 4.21 -0.53 -9.96
CA ASN A 25 4.08 -0.57 -11.43
C ASN A 25 4.74 0.64 -12.11
N ALA A 26 4.60 1.84 -11.52
CA ALA A 26 5.24 3.04 -12.04
C ALA A 26 6.77 2.99 -11.88
N ALA A 27 7.27 2.45 -10.77
CA ALA A 27 8.70 2.23 -10.57
C ALA A 27 9.27 1.27 -11.62
N ASP A 28 8.58 0.15 -11.89
CA ASP A 28 8.98 -0.81 -12.92
C ASP A 28 9.01 -0.17 -14.32
N ASN A 29 8.02 0.66 -14.65
CA ASN A 29 8.00 1.40 -15.91
C ASN A 29 9.17 2.39 -16.01
N ALA A 30 9.51 3.08 -14.91
CA ALA A 30 10.64 4.01 -14.86
C ALA A 30 11.98 3.27 -15.05
N VAL A 31 12.15 2.07 -14.47
CA VAL A 31 13.30 1.20 -14.74
C VAL A 31 13.39 0.87 -16.24
N GLN A 32 12.27 0.50 -16.86
CA GLN A 32 12.23 0.15 -18.29
C GLN A 32 12.56 1.33 -19.19
N SER A 33 12.23 2.56 -18.80
CA SER A 33 12.59 3.79 -19.54
C SER A 33 13.99 4.31 -19.22
N GLY A 34 14.72 3.69 -18.29
CA GLY A 34 16.05 4.12 -17.84
C GLY A 34 16.03 5.34 -16.91
N ASP A 35 14.87 5.67 -16.33
CA ASP A 35 14.71 6.74 -15.34
C ASP A 35 14.88 6.17 -13.92
N PHE A 36 16.15 5.93 -13.55
CA PHE A 36 16.47 5.27 -12.29
C PHE A 36 16.22 6.13 -11.06
N ASP A 37 16.24 7.46 -11.21
CA ASP A 37 15.96 8.39 -10.11
C ASP A 37 14.46 8.32 -9.73
N ASP A 38 13.57 8.38 -10.73
CA ASP A 38 12.14 8.21 -10.51
C ASP A 38 11.80 6.79 -10.04
N ALA A 39 12.44 5.76 -10.61
CA ALA A 39 12.24 4.38 -10.18
C ALA A 39 12.55 4.19 -8.68
N SER A 40 13.70 4.67 -8.22
CA SER A 40 14.12 4.57 -6.83
C SER A 40 13.18 5.34 -5.90
N LEU A 41 12.75 6.55 -6.30
CA LEU A 41 11.79 7.34 -5.54
C LEU A 41 10.45 6.63 -5.40
N LEU A 42 9.89 6.13 -6.51
CA LEU A 42 8.60 5.46 -6.55
C LEU A 42 8.62 4.16 -5.74
N GLN A 43 9.67 3.35 -5.89
CA GLN A 43 9.88 2.11 -5.12
C GLN A 43 9.95 2.40 -3.63
N THR A 44 10.77 3.38 -3.20
CA THR A 44 10.89 3.75 -1.78
C THR A 44 9.55 4.18 -1.19
N ARG A 45 8.70 4.89 -1.96
CA ARG A 45 7.38 5.28 -1.50
C ARG A 45 6.42 4.09 -1.43
N ALA A 46 6.48 3.18 -2.39
CA ALA A 46 5.70 1.94 -2.37
C ALA A 46 6.05 1.09 -1.14
N ASP A 47 7.33 0.91 -0.83
CA ASP A 47 7.81 0.14 0.33
C ASP A 47 7.26 0.69 1.65
N ILE A 48 7.31 2.02 1.84
CA ILE A 48 6.76 2.66 3.04
C ILE A 48 5.25 2.43 3.17
N LEU A 49 4.50 2.52 2.06
CA LEU A 49 3.05 2.30 2.09
C LEU A 49 2.70 0.82 2.30
N TYR A 50 3.52 -0.10 1.77
CA TYR A 50 3.38 -1.53 2.00
C TYR A 50 3.53 -1.87 3.49
N GLU A 51 4.51 -1.27 4.20
CA GLU A 51 4.62 -1.43 5.66
C GLU A 51 3.35 -0.95 6.40
N GLN A 52 2.76 0.17 5.97
CA GLN A 52 1.51 0.66 6.56
C GLN A 52 0.31 -0.25 6.24
N LEU A 53 0.32 -0.89 5.06
CA LEU A 53 -0.67 -1.87 4.65
C LEU A 53 -0.60 -3.13 5.51
N GLU A 54 0.59 -3.66 5.77
CA GLU A 54 0.78 -4.80 6.68
C GLU A 54 0.31 -4.48 8.11
N ASN A 55 0.59 -3.27 8.60
CA ASN A 55 0.09 -2.84 9.91
C ASN A 55 -1.45 -2.80 9.96
N LEU A 56 -2.10 -2.35 8.88
CA LEU A 56 -3.56 -2.36 8.79
C LEU A 56 -4.13 -3.78 8.72
N ASP A 57 -3.47 -4.69 8.00
CA ASP A 57 -3.87 -6.09 7.89
C ASP A 57 -3.89 -6.79 9.26
N ILE A 58 -2.85 -6.56 10.07
CA ILE A 58 -2.76 -7.08 11.44
C ILE A 58 -3.95 -6.57 12.26
N VAL A 59 -4.20 -5.24 12.25
CA VAL A 59 -5.31 -4.65 13.01
C VAL A 59 -6.66 -5.19 12.54
N ILE A 60 -6.87 -5.36 11.23
CA ILE A 60 -8.10 -5.91 10.68
C ILE A 60 -8.27 -7.37 11.11
N SER A 61 -7.21 -8.17 11.04
CA SER A 61 -7.22 -9.59 11.45
C SER A 61 -7.55 -9.76 12.94
N GLU A 62 -6.95 -8.94 13.80
CA GLU A 62 -7.26 -8.90 15.25
C GLU A 62 -8.72 -8.52 15.55
N LEU A 63 -9.43 -7.88 14.61
CA LEU A 63 -10.83 -7.53 14.77
C LEU A 63 -11.81 -8.62 14.30
N GLU A 64 -11.32 -9.59 13.52
CA GLU A 64 -12.11 -10.73 13.05
C GLU A 64 -12.11 -11.91 14.04
N GLU A 65 -11.12 -11.98 14.93
CA GLU A 65 -11.02 -12.94 16.05
C GLU A 65 -11.96 -12.60 17.23
#